data_AF-A0A4Q1AW12-F1
#
_entry.id   AF-A0A4Q1AW12-F1
#
_cell.length_a   1.000
_cell.length_b   1.000
_cell.length_c   1.000
_cell.angle_alpha   90.00
_cell.angle_beta   90.00
_cell.angle_gamma   90.00
#
_symmetry.space_group_name_H-M   'P 1'
#
loop_
_entity.id
_entity.type
_entity.pdbx_description
1 polymer ?
#
loop_
_entity_poly.entity_id
_entity_poly.type
_entity_poly.pdbx_seq_one_letter_code
_entity_poly.pdbx_strand_id
1 'polypeptide(L)'
;MAMLIYGFMMGIIVPLIGIVLHSSISTMVGDVILLPIYMLSSIFDEPFWYLSTLKQSLLFLICGVAFAFFVWHIEVAAKKPRG
;
A
#
# COMPACT_ATOMS: atom_id res chain seq x y z
N MET A 1 14.45 12.16 -3.13
CA MET A 1 13.20 12.93 -2.93
C MET A 1 12.13 12.51 -3.94
N ALA A 2 12.32 12.69 -5.26
CA ALA A 2 11.30 12.32 -6.25
C ALA A 2 10.85 10.84 -6.18
N MET A 3 11.79 9.90 -5.99
CA MET A 3 11.46 8.47 -5.84
C MET A 3 10.69 8.14 -4.55
N LEU A 4 10.91 8.88 -3.46
CA LEU A 4 10.12 8.71 -2.22
C LEU A 4 8.66 9.12 -2.45
N ILE A 5 8.45 10.24 -3.15
CA ILE A 5 7.11 10.71 -3.52
C ILE A 5 6.44 9.69 -4.44
N TYR A 6 7.17 9.16 -5.43
CA TYR A 6 6.65 8.13 -6.32
C TYR A 6 6.24 6.86 -5.56
N GLY A 7 7.11 6.34 -4.67
CA GLY A 7 6.78 5.21 -3.83
C GLY A 7 5.56 5.48 -2.94
N PHE A 8 5.46 6.67 -2.34
CA PHE A 8 4.31 7.08 -1.55
C PHE A 8 3.01 7.07 -2.36
N MET A 9 3.03 7.69 -3.55
CA MET A 9 1.87 7.72 -4.43
C MET A 9 1.46 6.32 -4.88
N MET A 10 2.42 5.46 -5.23
CA MET A 10 2.14 4.07 -5.58
C MET A 10 1.50 3.30 -4.42
N GLY A 11 1.97 3.50 -3.19
CA GLY A 11 1.41 2.88 -1.99
C GLY A 11 -0.01 3.33 -1.63
N ILE A 12 -0.52 4.41 -2.24
CA ILE A 12 -1.91 4.87 -2.12
C ILE A 12 -2.74 4.42 -3.32
N ILE A 13 -2.22 4.59 -4.54
CA ILE A 13 -2.93 4.31 -5.78
C ILE A 13 -3.18 2.80 -5.94
N VAL A 14 -2.20 1.95 -5.63
CA VAL A 14 -2.34 0.51 -5.81
C VAL A 14 -3.46 -0.08 -4.96
N PRO A 15 -3.58 0.24 -3.65
CA PRO A 15 -4.74 -0.17 -2.87
C PRO A 15 -6.08 0.38 -3.41
N LEU A 16 -6.12 1.62 -3.88
CA LEU A 16 -7.34 2.18 -4.49
C LEU A 16 -7.77 1.38 -5.72
N ILE A 17 -6.82 1.01 -6.59
CA ILE A 17 -7.06 0.13 -7.72
C ILE A 17 -7.56 -1.24 -7.23
N GLY A 18 -6.97 -1.80 -6.18
CA GLY A 18 -7.40 -3.05 -5.56
C GLY A 18 -8.87 -3.04 -5.13
N ILE A 19 -9.33 -1.94 -4.52
CA ILE A 19 -10.74 -1.78 -4.12
C ILE A 19 -11.67 -1.74 -5.32
N VAL A 20 -11.30 -0.97 -6.35
CA VAL A 20 -12.08 -0.88 -7.58
C VAL A 20 -12.16 -2.24 -8.29
N LEU A 21 -11.05 -2.98 -8.34
CA LEU A 21 -11.01 -4.31 -8.94
C LEU A 21 -11.82 -5.34 -8.15
N HIS A 22 -11.77 -5.28 -6.81
CA HIS A 22 -12.57 -6.12 -5.92
C HIS A 22 -14.08 -5.97 -6.23
N SER A 23 -14.55 -4.73 -6.40
CA SER A 23 -15.98 -4.46 -6.64
C SER A 23 -16.42 -4.66 -8.08
N SER A 24 -15.52 -4.48 -9.06
CA SER A 24 -15.92 -4.29 -10.47
C SER A 24 -15.53 -5.45 -11.39
N ILE A 25 -14.47 -6.20 -11.07
CA ILE A 25 -13.94 -7.25 -11.95
C ILE A 25 -13.94 -8.61 -11.27
N SER A 26 -13.22 -8.72 -10.15
CA SER A 26 -13.07 -9.98 -9.43
C SER A 26 -12.62 -9.70 -8.00
N THR A 27 -13.39 -10.24 -7.04
CA THR A 27 -13.07 -10.18 -5.61
C THR A 27 -11.67 -10.74 -5.33
N MET A 28 -11.34 -11.89 -5.92
CA MET A 28 -10.04 -12.54 -5.75
C MET A 28 -8.87 -11.68 -6.24
N VAL A 29 -9.00 -11.02 -7.40
CA VAL A 29 -7.94 -10.15 -7.93
C VAL A 29 -7.75 -8.92 -7.04
N GLY A 30 -8.86 -8.32 -6.59
CA GLY A 30 -8.81 -7.20 -5.64
C GLY A 30 -8.17 -7.58 -4.31
N ASP A 31 -8.50 -8.75 -3.76
CA ASP A 31 -7.99 -9.23 -2.47
C ASP A 31 -6.47 -9.46 -2.51
N VAL A 32 -5.94 -9.98 -3.61
CA VAL A 32 -4.48 -10.15 -3.78
C VAL A 32 -3.76 -8.81 -3.75
N ILE A 33 -4.32 -7.79 -4.39
CA ILE A 33 -3.73 -6.44 -4.41
C ILE A 33 -3.87 -5.76 -3.05
N LEU A 34 -4.97 -6.02 -2.33
CA LEU A 34 -5.26 -5.45 -1.01
C LEU A 34 -4.58 -6.18 0.15
N LEU A 35 -3.90 -7.29 -0.10
CA LEU A 35 -3.22 -8.08 0.93
C LEU A 35 -2.30 -7.26 1.86
N PRO A 36 -1.49 -6.29 1.38
CA PRO A 36 -0.70 -5.45 2.27
C PRO A 36 -1.56 -4.60 3.22
N ILE A 37 -2.70 -4.12 2.75
CA ILE A 37 -3.65 -3.36 3.58
C ILE A 37 -4.34 -4.27 4.59
N TYR A 38 -4.68 -5.51 4.22
CA TYR A 38 -5.25 -6.48 5.16
C TYR A 38 -4.27 -6.88 6.27
N MET A 39 -2.98 -6.99 5.95
CA MET A 39 -1.95 -7.19 6.95
C MET A 39 -1.87 -6.00 7.92
N LEU A 40 -1.96 -4.77 7.39
CA LEU A 40 -1.93 -3.56 8.21
C LEU A 40 -3.24 -3.31 8.97
N SER A 41 -4.40 -3.81 8.51
CA SER A 41 -5.67 -3.62 9.22
C SER A 41 -5.70 -4.30 10.58
N SER A 42 -4.82 -5.28 10.79
CA SER A 42 -4.61 -5.89 12.12
C SER A 42 -4.23 -4.88 13.21
N ILE A 43 -3.69 -3.70 12.85
CA ILE A 43 -3.37 -2.62 13.79
C ILE A 43 -4.64 -2.11 14.52
N PHE A 44 -5.82 -2.30 13.93
CA PHE A 44 -7.09 -1.80 14.45
C PHE A 44 -8.01 -2.89 15.00
N ASP A 45 -7.54 -4.14 15.10
CA ASP A 45 -8.29 -5.32 15.57
C ASP A 45 -9.64 -5.56 14.84
N GLU A 46 -9.81 -4.96 13.66
CA GLU A 46 -11.05 -4.99 12.87
C GLU A 46 -10.69 -5.31 11.41
N PRO A 47 -11.54 -6.06 10.68
CA PRO A 47 -11.28 -6.31 9.26
C PRO A 47 -11.41 -5.00 8.46
N PHE A 48 -10.58 -4.84 7.43
CA PHE A 48 -10.50 -3.62 6.62
C PHE A 48 -11.84 -3.02 6.19
N TRP A 49 -12.77 -3.88 5.77
CA TRP A 49 -14.10 -3.49 5.29
C TRP A 49 -15.02 -2.92 6.37
N TYR A 50 -14.74 -3.19 7.66
CA TYR A 50 -15.50 -2.67 8.80
C TYR A 50 -14.87 -1.44 9.45
N LEU A 51 -13.66 -1.06 9.02
CA LEU A 51 -12.98 0.13 9.54
C LEU A 51 -13.74 1.40 9.15
N SER A 52 -13.77 2.37 10.07
CA SER A 52 -14.28 3.71 9.75
C SER A 52 -13.43 4.37 8.65
N THR A 53 -14.03 5.29 7.90
CA THR A 53 -13.35 6.02 6.82
C THR A 53 -12.06 6.69 7.28
N LEU A 54 -12.00 7.15 8.54
CA LEU A 54 -10.80 7.73 9.14
C LEU A 54 -9.69 6.68 9.30
N LYS A 55 -10.00 5.50 9.86
CA LYS A 55 -9.04 4.39 10.04
C LYS A 55 -8.54 3.87 8.68
N GLN A 56 -9.43 3.75 7.69
CA GLN A 56 -9.07 3.38 6.32
C GLN A 56 -8.13 4.42 5.67
N SER A 57 -8.42 5.71 5.84
CA SER A 57 -7.56 6.80 5.34
C SER A 57 -6.18 6.74 5.98
N LEU A 58 -6.10 6.44 7.28
CA LEU A 58 -4.84 6.25 7.99
C LEU A 58 -4.06 5.04 7.46
N LEU A 59 -4.75 3.94 7.15
CA LEU A 59 -4.15 2.75 6.53
C LEU A 59 -3.53 3.03 5.17
N PHE A 60 -4.23 3.76 4.30
CA PHE A 60 -3.65 4.15 3.01
C PHE A 60 -2.41 5.01 3.19
N LEU A 61 -2.41 5.91 4.18
CA LEU A 61 -1.28 6.76 4.47
C LEU A 61 -0.08 5.94 5.00
N ILE A 62 -0.32 5.01 5.92
CA ILE A 62 0.70 4.08 6.42
C ILE A 62 1.25 3.21 5.28
N CYS A 63 0.38 2.67 4.43
CA CYS A 63 0.76 1.88 3.26
C CYS A 63 1.62 2.70 2.27
N GLY A 64 1.23 3.96 2.02
CA GLY A 64 2.01 4.93 1.25
C GLY A 64 3.41 5.13 1.83
N VAL A 65 3.52 5.40 3.13
CA VAL A 65 4.82 5.60 3.80
C VAL A 65 5.67 4.33 3.70
N ALA A 66 5.10 3.15 3.96
CA ALA A 66 5.81 1.87 3.87
C ALA A 66 6.38 1.62 2.46
N PHE A 67 5.57 1.86 1.42
CA PHE A 67 6.04 1.75 0.03
C PHE A 67 7.10 2.78 -0.34
N ALA A 68 6.97 4.02 0.12
CA ALA A 68 8.00 5.04 -0.06
C ALA A 68 9.34 4.60 0.50
N PHE A 69 9.34 4.08 1.73
CA PHE A 69 10.54 3.54 2.37
C PHE A 69 11.10 2.34 1.60
N PHE A 70 10.26 1.43 1.13
CA PHE A 70 10.68 0.26 0.37
C PHE A 70 11.36 0.65 -0.96
N VAL A 71 10.73 1.53 -1.74
CA VAL A 71 11.28 2.05 -3.01
C VAL A 71 12.61 2.78 -2.77
N TRP A 72 12.70 3.56 -1.70
CA TRP A 72 13.94 4.25 -1.35
C TRP A 72 15.07 3.29 -0.99
N HIS A 73 14.79 2.22 -0.23
CA HIS A 73 15.80 1.20 0.06
C HIS A 73 16.29 0.49 -1.21
N ILE A 74 15.39 0.18 -2.15
CA ILE A 74 15.76 -0.38 -3.46
C ILE A 74 16.66 0.57 -4.22
N GLU A 75 16.34 1.86 -4.24
CA GLU A 75 17.15 2.89 -4.91
C GLU A 75 18.56 2.97 -4.31
N VAL A 76 18.67 3.00 -2.99
CA VAL A 76 19.96 3.03 -2.28
C VAL A 76 20.78 1.77 -2.57
N ALA A 77 20.14 0.59 -2.57
CA ALA A 77 20.79 -0.66 -2.90
C ALA A 77 21.26 -0.70 -4.36
N ALA A 78 20.46 -0.18 -5.31
CA ALA A 78 20.80 -0.15 -6.72
C ALA A 78 21.96 0.80 -7.04
N LYS A 79 22.14 1.87 -6.26
CA LYS A 79 23.24 2.84 -6.40
C LYS A 79 24.55 2.39 -5.75
N LYS A 80 24.54 1.34 -4.93
CA LYS A 80 25.76 0.82 -4.33
C LYS A 80 26.56 0.09 -5.41
N PRO A 81 27.84 0.47 -5.67
CA PRO A 81 28.65 -0.24 -6.65
C PRO A 81 28.73 -1.70 -6.24
N ARG A 82 28.34 -2.59 -7.16
CA ARG A 82 28.56 -4.02 -7.02
C ARG A 82 30.07 -4.21 -7.12
N GLY A 83 30.71 -4.37 -5.97
CA GLY A 83 32.13 -4.75 -5.89
C GLY A 83 32.38 -6.05 -6.63
#